data_AF-A0A061A7T8-F1
#
_entry.id   AF-A0A061A7T8-F1
#
_cell.length_a   1.000
_cell.length_b   1.000
_cell.length_c   1.000
_cell.angle_alpha   90.00
_cell.angle_beta   90.00
_cell.angle_gamma   90.00
#
_symmetry.space_group_name_H-M   'P 1'
#
loop_
_entity.id
_entity.type
_entity.pdbx_description
1 polymer ?
#
loop_
_entity_poly.entity_id
_entity_poly.type
_entity_poly.pdbx_seq_one_letter_code
_entity_poly.pdbx_strand_id
1 'polypeptide(L)'
;IVTTTSITLCVSCSGLSSSTEQEVELSAPSAQRLSSDLRPLMFWMSNATELLNFFQVKVEAMERDWEFEVPGDPVLSADLDTCSEALAQLDDVIMHTFQQCVYHLTKTLYSLLPALLDNNPFSSMEKEKERDEGREMDGGEGGGGAGEGEDVSSLPPTVAGLVEVYRCSLMLSREACLSPPLTSQTFGYLFFFTNTSLLNTLLERGERAGVILGSKVRGWSEEAAVMS
;
A
#
# COMPACT_ATOMS: atom_id res chain seq x y z
N ILE A 1 9.63 24.12 -17.55
CA ILE A 1 10.82 23.33 -17.96
C ILE A 1 10.73 21.87 -17.48
N VAL A 2 9.82 21.51 -16.56
CA VAL A 2 9.62 20.11 -16.11
C VAL A 2 8.62 19.32 -16.99
N THR A 3 7.80 19.99 -17.80
CA THR A 3 6.64 19.39 -18.48
C THR A 3 6.96 18.52 -19.70
N THR A 4 8.15 18.60 -20.29
CA THR A 4 8.48 17.81 -21.51
C THR A 4 9.23 16.51 -21.20
N THR A 5 9.91 16.44 -20.05
CA THR A 5 10.76 15.29 -19.71
C THR A 5 9.95 14.09 -19.21
N SER A 6 8.88 14.30 -18.44
CA SER A 6 8.05 13.20 -17.89
C SER A 6 7.24 12.46 -18.95
N ILE A 7 6.79 13.12 -20.02
CA ILE A 7 6.01 12.49 -21.09
C ILE A 7 6.88 11.51 -21.92
N THR A 8 8.18 11.78 -22.03
CA THR A 8 9.10 10.96 -22.85
C THR A 8 9.56 9.68 -22.14
N LEU A 9 9.65 9.67 -20.80
CA LEU A 9 10.06 8.47 -20.05
C LEU A 9 8.98 7.37 -20.04
N CYS A 10 7.70 7.74 -20.06
CA CYS A 10 6.61 6.76 -19.89
C CYS A 10 6.42 5.84 -21.12
N VAL A 11 6.81 6.28 -22.32
CA VAL A 11 6.66 5.48 -23.56
C VAL A 11 7.75 4.39 -23.70
N SER A 12 8.88 4.51 -22.99
CA SER A 12 10.05 3.65 -23.22
C SER A 12 10.08 2.36 -22.37
N CYS A 13 9.20 2.18 -21.38
CA CYS A 13 9.29 1.07 -20.41
C CYS A 13 8.46 -0.19 -20.75
N SER A 14 7.83 -0.28 -21.93
CA SER A 14 6.95 -1.41 -22.29
C SER A 14 7.62 -2.56 -23.06
N GLY A 15 8.95 -2.70 -23.01
CA GLY A 15 9.66 -3.73 -23.79
C GLY A 15 10.59 -4.63 -22.99
N LEU A 16 10.32 -5.95 -23.05
CA LEU A 16 11.17 -7.11 -22.69
C LEU A 16 11.24 -7.45 -21.18
N SER A 17 11.05 -8.69 -20.69
CA SER A 17 11.40 -10.01 -21.25
C SER A 17 10.59 -11.14 -20.59
N SER A 18 10.46 -12.28 -21.28
CA SER A 18 9.92 -13.54 -20.74
C SER A 18 10.99 -14.36 -20.00
N SER A 19 10.58 -15.10 -18.97
CA SER A 19 10.69 -16.57 -18.83
C SER A 19 10.84 -17.04 -17.38
N THR A 20 9.86 -17.85 -16.96
CA THR A 20 9.90 -19.03 -16.05
C THR A 20 10.77 -19.01 -14.79
N GLU A 21 10.13 -19.09 -13.62
CA GLU A 21 10.22 -20.22 -12.67
C GLU A 21 9.23 -20.04 -11.51
N GLN A 22 8.63 -21.16 -11.10
CA GLN A 22 7.44 -21.25 -10.27
C GLN A 22 7.85 -21.66 -8.84
N GLU A 23 7.83 -20.73 -7.88
CA GLU A 23 7.93 -21.07 -6.46
C GLU A 23 7.29 -19.97 -5.58
N VAL A 24 6.30 -20.37 -4.77
CA VAL A 24 5.57 -19.59 -3.74
C VAL A 24 4.88 -18.29 -4.24
N GLU A 25 3.91 -18.48 -5.14
CA GLU A 25 3.19 -17.46 -5.93
C GLU A 25 2.11 -16.61 -5.20
N LEU A 26 2.26 -16.28 -3.91
CA LEU A 26 1.29 -15.38 -3.24
C LEU A 26 1.76 -13.91 -3.18
N SER A 27 3.07 -13.65 -3.21
CA SER A 27 3.63 -12.29 -3.07
C SER A 27 4.01 -11.62 -4.40
N ALA A 28 4.71 -12.32 -5.30
CA ALA A 28 5.16 -11.71 -6.56
C ALA A 28 4.01 -11.40 -7.55
N PRO A 29 3.02 -12.29 -7.78
CA PRO A 29 1.93 -12.01 -8.72
C PRO A 29 0.98 -10.92 -8.22
N SER A 30 0.80 -10.80 -6.90
CA SER A 30 -0.07 -9.80 -6.29
C SER A 30 0.56 -8.42 -6.34
N ALA A 31 1.87 -8.30 -6.08
CA ALA A 31 2.61 -7.04 -6.21
C ALA A 31 2.67 -6.53 -7.66
N GLN A 32 2.85 -7.41 -8.64
CA GLN A 32 2.92 -7.01 -10.05
C GLN A 32 1.56 -6.54 -10.59
N ARG A 33 0.46 -7.23 -10.24
CA ARG A 33 -0.90 -6.78 -10.57
C ARG A 33 -1.22 -5.45 -9.89
N LEU A 34 -0.91 -5.33 -8.60
CA LEU A 34 -1.07 -4.08 -7.87
C LEU A 34 -0.29 -2.93 -8.52
N SER A 35 0.94 -3.19 -8.97
CA SER A 35 1.73 -2.19 -9.69
C SER A 35 1.09 -1.75 -11.00
N SER A 36 0.54 -2.70 -11.77
CA SER A 36 -0.19 -2.41 -13.00
C SER A 36 -1.43 -1.55 -12.75
N ASP A 37 -2.17 -1.82 -11.67
CA ASP A 37 -3.39 -1.10 -11.32
C ASP A 37 -3.09 0.32 -10.79
N LEU A 38 -2.06 0.47 -9.96
CA LEU A 38 -1.75 1.73 -9.29
C LEU A 38 -1.01 2.73 -10.18
N ARG A 39 -0.15 2.27 -11.10
CA ARG A 39 0.66 3.13 -11.95
C ARG A 39 -0.17 4.18 -12.72
N PRO A 40 -1.24 3.82 -13.47
CA PRO A 40 -2.05 4.81 -14.15
C PRO A 40 -2.78 5.75 -13.18
N LEU A 41 -3.23 5.25 -12.03
CA LEU A 41 -3.94 6.05 -11.03
C LEU A 41 -3.05 7.13 -10.42
N MET A 42 -1.84 6.76 -10.00
CA MET A 42 -0.87 7.70 -9.40
C MET A 42 -0.37 8.71 -10.44
N PHE A 43 -0.19 8.29 -11.69
CA PHE A 43 0.15 9.19 -12.80
C PHE A 43 -0.93 10.26 -13.01
N TRP A 44 -2.20 9.85 -13.13
CA TRP A 44 -3.31 10.80 -13.30
C TRP A 44 -3.53 11.68 -12.09
N MET A 45 -3.38 11.15 -10.88
CA MET A 45 -3.50 11.92 -9.64
C MET A 45 -2.42 13.01 -9.56
N SER A 46 -1.18 12.69 -9.91
CA SER A 46 -0.07 13.65 -9.92
C SER A 46 -0.28 14.73 -10.96
N ASN A 47 -0.58 14.34 -12.22
CA ASN A 47 -0.84 15.30 -13.29
C ASN A 47 -2.05 16.19 -13.01
N ALA A 48 -3.14 15.63 -12.47
CA ALA A 48 -4.32 16.41 -12.11
C ALA A 48 -4.00 17.41 -10.99
N THR A 49 -3.18 17.03 -10.01
CA THR A 49 -2.70 17.94 -8.96
C THR A 49 -1.84 19.05 -9.53
N GLU A 50 -0.93 18.76 -10.48
CA GLU A 50 -0.12 19.78 -11.14
C GLU A 50 -0.97 20.75 -11.97
N LEU A 51 -1.93 20.22 -12.74
CA LEU A 51 -2.87 21.04 -13.53
C LEU A 51 -3.75 21.91 -12.62
N LEU A 52 -4.24 21.36 -11.51
CA LEU A 52 -5.06 22.08 -10.54
C LEU A 52 -4.27 23.27 -9.97
N ASN A 53 -3.05 23.04 -9.48
CA ASN A 53 -2.18 24.10 -8.96
C ASN A 53 -1.87 25.16 -10.03
N PHE A 54 -1.64 24.75 -11.27
CA PHE A 54 -1.41 25.67 -12.38
C PHE A 54 -2.64 26.55 -12.66
N PHE A 55 -3.83 25.95 -12.73
CA PHE A 55 -5.07 26.69 -12.98
C PHE A 55 -5.42 27.60 -11.82
N GLN A 56 -5.20 27.21 -10.56
CA GLN A 56 -5.43 28.07 -9.40
C GLN A 56 -4.63 29.38 -9.49
N VAL A 57 -3.32 29.30 -9.76
CA VAL A 57 -2.47 30.51 -9.93
C VAL A 57 -2.95 31.35 -11.11
N LYS A 58 -3.40 30.72 -12.20
CA LYS A 58 -3.87 31.44 -13.38
C LYS A 58 -5.21 32.14 -13.13
N VAL A 59 -6.12 31.50 -12.40
CA VAL A 59 -7.41 32.09 -11.99
C VAL A 59 -7.16 33.27 -11.07
N GLU A 60 -6.33 33.13 -10.04
CA GLU A 60 -5.96 34.23 -9.14
C GLU A 60 -5.38 35.44 -9.91
N ALA A 61 -4.55 35.19 -10.92
CA ALA A 61 -4.00 36.25 -11.76
C ALA A 61 -5.09 36.97 -12.58
N MET A 62 -6.05 36.21 -13.13
CA MET A 62 -7.17 36.72 -13.91
C MET A 62 -8.16 37.51 -13.04
N GLU A 63 -8.45 37.03 -11.84
CA GLU A 63 -9.27 37.74 -10.84
C GLU A 63 -8.64 39.07 -10.44
N ARG A 64 -7.32 39.07 -10.21
CA ARG A 64 -6.59 40.30 -9.89
C ARG A 64 -6.63 41.31 -11.03
N ASP A 65 -6.48 40.87 -12.28
CA ASP A 65 -6.56 41.77 -13.44
C ASP A 65 -7.98 42.33 -13.61
N TRP A 66 -9.00 41.53 -13.32
CA TRP A 66 -10.41 41.93 -13.32
C TRP A 66 -10.75 42.98 -12.25
N GLU A 67 -10.12 42.94 -11.07
CA GLU A 67 -10.32 43.98 -10.02
C GLU A 67 -9.97 45.40 -10.50
N PHE A 68 -9.11 45.54 -11.51
CA PHE A 68 -8.68 46.84 -12.07
C PHE A 68 -9.38 47.21 -13.38
N GLU A 69 -10.17 46.31 -13.97
CA GLU A 69 -10.93 46.57 -15.20
C GLU A 69 -12.33 47.14 -14.92
N VAL A 70 -12.93 47.77 -15.93
CA VAL A 70 -14.29 48.34 -15.81
C VAL A 70 -15.28 47.20 -15.53
N PRO A 71 -16.16 47.32 -14.52
CA PRO A 71 -17.11 46.26 -14.20
C PRO A 71 -17.96 45.85 -15.41
N GLY A 72 -17.78 44.62 -15.90
CA GLY A 72 -18.67 44.00 -16.88
C GLY A 72 -18.07 43.59 -18.22
N ASP A 73 -16.81 43.16 -18.32
CA ASP A 73 -16.36 42.41 -19.50
C ASP A 73 -16.92 40.96 -19.49
N PRO A 74 -17.90 40.63 -20.35
CA PRO A 74 -18.56 39.32 -20.33
C PRO A 74 -17.61 38.18 -20.74
N VAL A 75 -16.50 38.47 -21.41
CA VAL A 75 -15.54 37.45 -21.85
C VAL A 75 -14.76 36.92 -20.65
N LEU A 76 -14.15 37.80 -19.86
CA LEU A 76 -13.40 37.38 -18.67
C LEU A 76 -14.29 36.67 -17.66
N SER A 77 -15.56 37.10 -17.47
CA SER A 77 -16.49 36.37 -16.60
C SER A 77 -16.76 34.94 -17.07
N ALA A 78 -16.90 34.71 -18.38
CA ALA A 78 -17.10 33.37 -18.93
C ALA A 78 -15.84 32.50 -18.80
N ASP A 79 -14.66 33.10 -18.94
CA ASP A 79 -13.39 32.42 -18.74
C ASP A 79 -13.19 32.00 -17.27
N LEU A 80 -13.58 32.85 -16.30
CA LEU A 80 -13.55 32.52 -14.87
C LEU A 80 -14.49 31.35 -14.54
N ASP A 81 -15.72 31.37 -15.05
CA ASP A 81 -16.68 30.28 -14.86
C ASP A 81 -16.15 28.96 -15.44
N THR A 82 -15.57 29.02 -16.64
CA THR A 82 -14.96 27.85 -17.30
C THR A 82 -13.78 27.30 -16.49
N CYS A 83 -12.94 28.18 -15.94
CA CYS A 83 -11.81 27.76 -15.11
C CYS A 83 -12.29 27.14 -13.78
N SER A 84 -13.33 27.70 -13.17
CA SER A 84 -13.95 27.16 -11.96
C SER A 84 -14.48 25.74 -12.19
N GLU A 85 -15.18 25.51 -13.30
CA GLU A 85 -15.65 24.17 -13.70
C GLU A 85 -14.48 23.20 -13.93
N ALA A 86 -13.42 23.65 -14.60
CA ALA A 86 -12.23 22.84 -14.84
C ALA A 86 -11.49 22.46 -13.53
N LEU A 87 -11.41 23.39 -12.56
CA LEU A 87 -10.84 23.12 -11.24
C LEU A 87 -11.64 22.07 -10.48
N ALA A 88 -12.97 22.18 -10.46
CA ALA A 88 -13.83 21.18 -9.84
C ALA A 88 -13.65 19.80 -10.48
N GLN A 89 -13.54 19.75 -11.81
CA GLN A 89 -13.31 18.50 -12.52
C GLN A 89 -11.96 17.86 -12.21
N LEU A 90 -10.91 18.67 -12.02
CA LEU A 90 -9.59 18.20 -11.60
C LEU A 90 -9.61 17.66 -10.18
N ASP A 91 -10.32 18.32 -9.26
CA ASP A 91 -10.53 17.83 -7.89
C ASP A 91 -11.23 16.46 -7.89
N ASP A 92 -12.26 16.27 -8.71
CA ASP A 92 -12.93 14.97 -8.87
C ASP A 92 -11.97 13.89 -9.36
N VAL A 93 -11.11 14.21 -10.34
CA VAL A 93 -10.10 13.25 -10.83
C VAL A 93 -9.09 12.91 -9.74
N ILE A 94 -8.62 13.87 -8.95
CA ILE A 94 -7.70 13.63 -7.82
C ILE A 94 -8.39 12.75 -6.78
N MET A 95 -9.62 13.07 -6.40
CA MET A 95 -10.40 12.33 -5.42
C MET A 95 -10.66 10.89 -5.88
N HIS A 96 -11.13 10.70 -7.11
CA HIS A 96 -11.42 9.38 -7.64
C HIS A 96 -10.15 8.53 -7.78
N THR A 97 -9.07 9.08 -8.31
CA THR A 97 -7.80 8.35 -8.40
C THR A 97 -7.25 8.00 -7.01
N PHE A 98 -7.39 8.89 -6.02
CA PHE A 98 -6.98 8.61 -4.64
C PHE A 98 -7.80 7.47 -4.03
N GLN A 99 -9.12 7.52 -4.17
CA GLN A 99 -10.02 6.47 -3.69
C GLN A 99 -9.71 5.12 -4.36
N GLN A 100 -9.46 5.10 -5.67
CA GLN A 100 -9.12 3.88 -6.38
C GLN A 100 -7.77 3.33 -5.92
N CYS A 101 -6.74 4.18 -5.75
CA CYS A 101 -5.46 3.75 -5.19
C CYS A 101 -5.67 3.05 -3.84
N VAL A 102 -6.42 3.70 -2.94
CA VAL A 102 -6.74 3.16 -1.63
C VAL A 102 -7.51 1.83 -1.72
N TYR A 103 -8.48 1.72 -2.62
CA TYR A 103 -9.24 0.49 -2.85
C TYR A 103 -8.34 -0.68 -3.27
N HIS A 104 -7.50 -0.50 -4.29
CA HIS A 104 -6.61 -1.57 -4.77
C HIS A 104 -5.60 -1.98 -3.71
N LEU A 105 -5.06 -1.01 -2.96
CA LEU A 105 -4.14 -1.26 -1.86
C LEU A 105 -4.79 -2.07 -0.75
N THR A 106 -5.92 -1.60 -0.23
CA THR A 106 -6.63 -2.29 0.86
C THR A 106 -7.14 -3.66 0.44
N LYS A 107 -7.61 -3.83 -0.79
CA LYS A 107 -8.02 -5.13 -1.33
C LYS A 107 -6.87 -6.13 -1.32
N THR A 108 -5.68 -5.71 -1.76
CA THR A 108 -4.49 -6.57 -1.71
C THR A 108 -4.07 -6.85 -0.28
N LEU A 109 -3.99 -5.82 0.58
CA LEU A 109 -3.65 -5.99 1.99
C LEU A 109 -4.61 -6.94 2.70
N TYR A 110 -5.92 -6.80 2.51
CA TYR A 110 -6.94 -7.64 3.10
C TYR A 110 -6.77 -9.12 2.75
N SER A 111 -6.30 -9.43 1.54
CA SER A 111 -6.00 -10.81 1.13
C SER A 111 -4.77 -11.41 1.84
N LEU A 112 -3.83 -10.58 2.30
CA LEU A 112 -2.58 -10.98 2.94
C LEU A 112 -2.69 -11.04 4.48
N LEU A 113 -3.54 -10.20 5.07
CA LEU A 113 -3.67 -10.06 6.53
C LEU A 113 -4.03 -11.35 7.28
N PRO A 114 -4.93 -12.23 6.78
CA PRO A 114 -5.23 -13.50 7.46
C PRO A 114 -3.99 -14.39 7.60
N ALA A 115 -3.20 -14.51 6.53
CA ALA A 115 -2.00 -15.33 6.51
C ALA A 115 -0.90 -14.82 7.44
N LEU A 116 -0.84 -13.50 7.71
CA LEU A 116 0.07 -12.93 8.70
C LEU A 116 -0.24 -13.43 10.12
N LEU A 117 -1.52 -13.61 10.45
CA LEU A 117 -1.94 -14.05 11.77
C LEU A 117 -1.85 -15.58 11.96
N ASP A 118 -1.92 -16.34 10.86
CA ASP A 118 -1.89 -17.81 10.90
C ASP A 118 -0.47 -18.39 10.98
N ASN A 119 0.56 -17.61 10.65
CA ASN A 119 1.95 -18.07 10.70
C ASN A 119 2.65 -17.52 11.95
N ASN A 120 3.24 -18.42 12.75
CA ASN A 120 4.11 -18.00 13.86
C ASN A 120 5.44 -17.48 13.26
N PRO A 121 5.80 -16.20 13.47
CA PRO A 121 7.04 -15.61 12.94
C PRO A 121 8.31 -16.31 13.44
N PHE A 122 8.25 -17.08 14.53
CA PHE A 122 9.38 -17.85 15.07
C PHE A 122 9.48 -19.29 14.55
N SER A 123 8.48 -19.79 13.80
CA SER A 123 8.49 -21.19 13.32
C SER A 123 9.59 -21.51 12.30
N SER A 124 10.09 -20.49 11.59
CA SER A 124 11.24 -20.65 10.67
C SER A 124 12.56 -20.78 11.43
N MET A 125 12.71 -20.09 12.57
CA MET A 125 13.89 -20.18 13.43
C MET A 125 14.03 -21.54 14.10
N GLU A 126 12.91 -22.23 14.38
CA GLU A 126 12.93 -23.61 14.90
C GLU A 126 13.49 -24.60 13.86
N LYS A 127 13.15 -24.44 12.57
CA LYS A 127 13.64 -25.29 11.48
C LYS A 127 15.12 -25.07 11.14
N GLU A 128 15.66 -23.87 11.37
CA GLU A 128 17.07 -23.58 11.20
C GLU A 128 17.91 -24.18 12.34
N LYS A 129 17.42 -24.12 13.59
CA LYS A 129 18.05 -24.81 14.73
C LYS A 129 18.09 -26.32 14.56
N GLU A 130 17.01 -26.94 14.09
CA GLU A 130 16.99 -28.40 13.84
C GLU A 130 17.93 -28.84 12.70
N ARG A 131 18.24 -27.96 11.73
CA ARG A 131 19.23 -28.22 10.67
C ARG A 131 20.68 -28.06 11.14
N ASP A 132 20.91 -27.18 12.11
CA ASP A 132 22.24 -26.93 12.68
C ASP A 132 22.63 -28.00 13.72
N GLU A 133 21.67 -28.48 14.51
CA GLU A 133 21.86 -29.61 15.45
C GLU A 133 22.13 -30.95 14.73
N GLY A 134 21.86 -31.05 13.42
CA GLY A 134 22.21 -32.20 12.58
C GLY A 134 23.63 -32.16 12.00
N ARG A 135 24.40 -31.07 12.20
CA ARG A 135 25.70 -30.85 11.54
C ARG A 135 26.89 -30.63 12.47
N GLU A 136 26.68 -30.64 13.79
CA GLU A 136 27.78 -30.59 14.77
C GLU A 136 28.47 -31.95 14.96
N MET A 137 29.24 -32.37 13.96
CA MET A 137 30.39 -33.26 14.17
C MET A 137 31.40 -33.12 13.02
N ASP A 138 31.92 -31.92 12.77
CA ASP A 138 33.33 -31.77 12.37
C ASP A 138 33.79 -30.32 12.60
N GLY A 139 34.92 -30.15 13.29
CA GLY A 139 35.38 -28.88 13.85
C GLY A 139 36.11 -27.97 12.85
N GLY A 140 36.09 -26.67 13.13
CA GLY A 140 36.97 -25.70 12.48
C GLY A 140 36.64 -24.25 12.82
N GLU A 141 37.49 -23.60 13.61
CA GLU A 141 37.44 -22.17 13.92
C GLU A 141 37.53 -21.29 12.65
N GLY A 142 36.72 -20.23 12.59
CA GLY A 142 36.81 -19.23 11.53
C GLY A 142 35.82 -18.10 11.77
N GLY A 143 36.34 -16.93 12.13
CA GLY A 143 35.54 -15.77 12.53
C GLY A 143 34.88 -14.99 11.39
N GLY A 144 34.33 -13.84 11.74
CA GLY A 144 33.86 -12.83 10.79
C GLY A 144 32.55 -12.21 11.23
N GLY A 145 32.61 -10.94 11.62
CA GLY A 145 31.46 -10.19 12.14
C GLY A 145 30.29 -10.07 11.17
N ALA A 146 29.09 -9.97 11.73
CA ALA A 146 27.90 -9.58 11.00
C ALA A 146 27.56 -8.14 11.40
N GLY A 147 27.93 -7.22 10.51
CA GLY A 147 27.44 -5.86 10.49
C GLY A 147 25.98 -5.81 10.07
N GLU A 148 25.26 -4.93 10.75
CA GLU A 148 24.14 -4.10 10.32
C GLU A 148 23.66 -4.29 8.86
N GLY A 149 22.41 -4.73 8.74
CA GLY A 149 21.65 -4.79 7.51
C GLY A 149 20.52 -5.80 7.65
N GLU A 150 19.35 -5.36 8.11
CA GLU A 150 18.11 -6.14 8.05
C GLU A 150 17.86 -6.53 6.58
N ASP A 151 18.29 -7.73 6.21
CA ASP A 151 18.07 -8.28 4.88
C ASP A 151 16.63 -8.74 4.78
N VAL A 152 15.84 -8.12 3.90
CA VAL A 152 14.44 -8.45 3.65
C VAL A 152 14.27 -9.93 3.27
N SER A 153 15.35 -10.59 2.84
CA SER A 153 15.41 -12.02 2.56
C SER A 153 15.17 -12.93 3.78
N SER A 154 15.29 -12.39 5.01
CA SER A 154 15.08 -13.15 6.26
C SER A 154 13.67 -13.06 6.83
N LEU A 155 12.73 -12.37 6.15
CA LEU A 155 11.35 -12.21 6.63
C LEU A 155 10.50 -13.44 6.28
N PRO A 156 9.57 -13.86 7.18
CA PRO A 156 8.57 -14.86 6.85
C PRO A 156 7.82 -14.46 5.56
N PRO A 157 7.51 -15.39 4.64
CA PRO A 157 6.92 -15.07 3.33
C PRO A 157 5.66 -14.21 3.39
N THR A 158 4.87 -14.33 4.46
CA THR A 158 3.67 -13.54 4.69
C THR A 158 3.98 -12.09 5.06
N VAL A 159 4.99 -11.86 5.90
CA VAL A 159 5.48 -10.51 6.25
C VAL A 159 6.16 -9.87 5.05
N ALA A 160 6.95 -10.64 4.30
CA ALA A 160 7.57 -10.18 3.06
C ALA A 160 6.52 -9.68 2.05
N GLY A 161 5.40 -10.40 1.89
CA GLY A 161 4.30 -9.97 1.03
C GLY A 161 3.65 -8.65 1.45
N LEU A 162 3.44 -8.44 2.76
CA LEU A 162 2.92 -7.18 3.28
C LEU A 162 3.89 -6.02 3.01
N VAL A 163 5.16 -6.21 3.39
CA VAL A 163 6.22 -5.21 3.21
C VAL A 163 6.35 -4.85 1.72
N GLU A 164 6.25 -5.83 0.83
CA GLU A 164 6.33 -5.61 -0.61
C GLU A 164 5.18 -4.74 -1.14
N VAL A 165 3.96 -4.86 -0.61
CA VAL A 165 2.85 -3.96 -0.95
C VAL A 165 3.20 -2.51 -0.57
N TYR A 166 3.68 -2.27 0.65
CA TYR A 166 4.08 -0.93 1.09
C TYR A 166 5.23 -0.38 0.26
N ARG A 167 6.25 -1.20 -0.03
CA ARG A 167 7.41 -0.83 -0.83
C ARG A 167 7.02 -0.48 -2.27
N CYS A 168 6.23 -1.32 -2.92
CA CYS A 168 5.72 -1.11 -4.28
C CYS A 168 4.92 0.20 -4.37
N SER A 169 4.03 0.43 -3.41
CA SER A 169 3.22 1.66 -3.32
C SER A 169 4.08 2.90 -3.18
N LEU A 170 5.14 2.83 -2.37
CA LEU A 170 6.04 3.95 -2.13
C LEU A 170 6.87 4.27 -3.37
N MET A 171 7.37 3.23 -4.04
CA MET A 171 8.11 3.36 -5.29
C MET A 171 7.27 4.02 -6.37
N LEU A 172 6.04 3.54 -6.61
CA LEU A 172 5.14 4.12 -7.60
C LEU A 172 4.75 5.57 -7.27
N SER A 173 4.57 5.88 -5.99
CA SER A 173 4.27 7.24 -5.54
C SER A 173 5.42 8.20 -5.86
N ARG A 174 6.67 7.74 -5.69
CA ARG A 174 7.88 8.49 -6.05
C ARG A 174 8.05 8.62 -7.56
N GLU A 175 7.83 7.54 -8.31
CA GLU A 175 7.90 7.53 -9.78
C GLU A 175 6.89 8.49 -10.41
N ALA A 176 5.68 8.55 -9.84
CA ALA A 176 4.64 9.46 -10.27
C ALA A 176 4.81 10.91 -9.77
N CYS A 177 5.82 11.18 -8.94
CA CYS A 177 6.01 12.49 -8.29
C CYS A 177 4.79 12.94 -7.47
N LEU A 178 4.09 12.02 -6.80
CA LEU A 178 2.95 12.39 -5.94
C LEU A 178 3.38 13.37 -4.85
N SER A 179 2.50 14.34 -4.57
CA SER A 179 2.79 15.35 -3.56
C SER A 179 3.00 14.72 -2.17
N PRO A 180 3.84 15.32 -1.31
CA PRO A 180 4.05 14.81 0.05
C PRO A 180 2.77 14.65 0.87
N PRO A 181 1.78 15.57 0.80
CA PRO A 181 0.50 15.40 1.50
C PRO A 181 -0.29 14.18 1.02
N LEU A 182 -0.39 13.95 -0.29
CA LEU A 182 -1.12 12.79 -0.83
C LEU A 182 -0.43 11.48 -0.45
N THR A 183 0.89 11.43 -0.57
CA THR A 183 1.69 10.27 -0.14
C THR A 183 1.46 9.98 1.36
N SER A 184 1.57 11.00 2.21
CA SER A 184 1.35 10.84 3.66
C SER A 184 -0.06 10.37 3.99
N GLN A 185 -1.07 10.88 3.28
CA GLN A 185 -2.46 10.47 3.49
C GLN A 185 -2.69 9.01 3.08
N THR A 186 -2.16 8.59 1.93
CA THR A 186 -2.22 7.19 1.50
C THR A 186 -1.61 6.27 2.54
N PHE A 187 -0.36 6.53 2.96
CA PHE A 187 0.32 5.65 3.92
C PHE A 187 -0.31 5.70 5.32
N GLY A 188 -0.73 6.89 5.79
CA GLY A 188 -1.47 7.02 7.05
C GLY A 188 -2.73 6.15 7.05
N TYR A 189 -3.47 6.14 5.94
CA TYR A 189 -4.64 5.29 5.79
C TYR A 189 -4.28 3.78 5.75
N LEU A 190 -3.21 3.38 5.04
CA LEU A 190 -2.78 1.97 5.01
C LEU A 190 -2.38 1.46 6.39
N PHE A 191 -1.65 2.26 7.17
CA PHE A 191 -1.28 1.90 8.55
C PHE A 191 -2.51 1.75 9.43
N PHE A 192 -3.45 2.70 9.35
CA PHE A 192 -4.71 2.61 10.08
C PHE A 192 -5.48 1.35 9.70
N PHE A 193 -5.69 1.12 8.40
CA PHE A 193 -6.40 -0.05 7.88
C PHE A 193 -5.77 -1.36 8.37
N THR A 194 -4.46 -1.50 8.20
CA THR A 194 -3.71 -2.71 8.59
C THR A 194 -3.88 -2.99 10.08
N ASN A 195 -3.68 -1.98 10.93
CA ASN A 195 -3.83 -2.12 12.38
C ASN A 195 -5.26 -2.48 12.79
N THR A 196 -6.26 -1.78 12.25
CA THR A 196 -7.67 -2.04 12.56
C THR A 196 -8.09 -3.43 12.09
N SER A 197 -7.73 -3.84 10.89
CA SER A 197 -8.07 -5.17 10.36
C SER A 197 -7.42 -6.30 11.16
N LEU A 198 -6.15 -6.14 11.56
CA LEU A 198 -5.46 -7.12 12.42
C LEU A 198 -6.13 -7.20 13.80
N LEU A 199 -6.39 -6.07 14.44
CA LEU A 199 -7.04 -6.01 15.75
C LEU A 199 -8.42 -6.66 15.70
N ASN A 200 -9.24 -6.31 14.71
CA ASN A 200 -10.57 -6.90 14.53
C ASN A 200 -10.49 -8.42 14.38
N THR A 201 -9.55 -8.91 13.57
CA THR A 201 -9.37 -10.36 13.36
C THR A 201 -8.90 -11.07 14.65
N LEU A 202 -8.03 -10.44 15.44
CA LEU A 202 -7.58 -10.97 16.74
C LEU A 202 -8.72 -11.04 17.75
N LEU A 203 -9.56 -10.00 17.83
CA LEU A 203 -10.74 -9.98 18.70
C LEU A 203 -11.72 -11.10 18.34
N GLU A 204 -12.04 -11.26 17.06
CA GLU A 204 -12.93 -12.34 16.60
C GLU A 204 -12.38 -13.75 16.85
N ARG A 205 -11.06 -13.94 16.79
CA ARG A 205 -10.40 -15.21 17.15
C ARG A 205 -10.44 -15.44 18.66
N GLY A 206 -10.24 -14.40 19.47
CA GLY A 206 -10.33 -14.45 20.92
C GLY A 206 -11.73 -14.77 21.43
N GLU A 207 -12.76 -14.17 20.85
CA GLU A 207 -14.16 -14.49 21.16
C GLU A 207 -14.51 -15.94 20.78
N ARG A 208 -14.10 -16.40 19.59
CA ARG A 208 -14.30 -17.80 19.17
C ARG A 208 -13.55 -18.79 20.07
N ALA A 209 -12.31 -18.50 20.46
CA ALA A 209 -11.54 -19.32 21.39
C ALA A 209 -12.18 -19.34 22.78
N GLY A 210 -12.71 -18.21 23.26
CA GLY A 210 -13.45 -18.10 24.52
C GLY A 210 -14.77 -18.87 24.52
N VAL A 211 -15.51 -18.89 23.39
CA VAL A 211 -16.73 -19.70 23.23
C VAL A 211 -16.41 -21.19 23.18
N ILE A 212 -15.31 -21.59 22.51
CA ILE A 212 -14.89 -23.00 22.44
C ILE A 212 -14.38 -23.49 23.80
N LEU A 213 -13.51 -22.75 24.48
CA LEU A 213 -13.08 -23.08 25.84
C LEU A 213 -14.26 -23.06 26.81
N GLY A 214 -15.14 -22.07 26.73
CA GLY A 214 -16.33 -21.99 27.57
C GLY A 214 -17.31 -23.15 27.34
N SER A 215 -17.44 -23.64 26.11
CA SER A 215 -18.24 -24.83 25.78
C SER A 215 -17.55 -26.12 26.22
N LYS A 216 -16.21 -26.19 26.14
CA LYS A 216 -15.42 -27.33 26.62
C LYS A 216 -15.44 -27.43 28.16
N VAL A 217 -15.34 -26.29 28.85
CA VAL A 217 -15.43 -26.18 30.32
C VAL A 217 -16.83 -26.47 30.83
N ARG A 218 -17.89 -26.02 30.12
CA ARG A 218 -19.26 -26.44 30.42
C ARG A 218 -19.47 -27.95 30.23
N GLY A 219 -18.90 -28.53 29.17
CA GLY A 219 -18.92 -29.98 28.94
C GLY A 219 -18.24 -30.77 30.07
N TRP A 220 -17.09 -30.31 30.58
CA TRP A 220 -16.44 -30.93 31.74
C TRP A 220 -17.25 -30.80 33.03
N SER A 221 -17.99 -29.71 33.20
CA SER A 221 -18.89 -29.50 34.34
C SER A 221 -20.15 -30.38 34.28
N GLU A 222 -20.66 -30.67 33.09
CA GLU A 222 -21.80 -31.58 32.88
C GLU A 222 -21.38 -33.05 33.02
N GLU A 223 -20.21 -33.46 32.50
CA GLU A 223 -19.66 -34.81 32.72
C GLU A 223 -19.35 -35.07 34.20
N ALA A 224 -18.81 -34.07 34.92
CA ALA A 224 -18.55 -34.18 36.36
C ALA A 224 -19.85 -34.28 37.19
N ALA A 225 -20.95 -33.66 36.73
CA ALA A 225 -22.26 -33.72 37.38
C ALA A 225 -23.00 -35.05 37.12
N VAL A 226 -22.68 -35.75 36.02
CA VAL A 226 -23.22 -37.08 35.70
C VAL A 226 -22.46 -38.20 36.42
N MET A 227 -21.23 -37.91 36.89
CA MET A 227 -20.39 -38.84 37.66
C MET A 227 -20.54 -38.73 39.19
N SER A 228 -21.40 -37.83 39.70
CA SER A 228 -21.82 -37.76 41.12
C SER A 228 -23.23 -38.30 41.29
#